data_AF-A0A2I0T614-F1
#
_entry.id   AF-A0A2I0T614-F1
#
_cell.length_a   1.000
_cell.length_b   1.000
_cell.length_c   1.000
_cell.angle_alpha   90.00
_cell.angle_beta   90.00
_cell.angle_gamma   90.00
#
_symmetry.space_group_name_H-M   'P 1'
#
loop_
_entity.id
_entity.type
_entity.pdbx_description
1 polymer ?
#
loop_
_entity_poly.entity_id
_entity_poly.type
_entity_poly.pdbx_seq_one_letter_code
_entity_poly.pdbx_strand_id
1 'polypeptide(L)'
;MAPWLPTKEEKYGVAVWNFPRTSEHHLPLQIGETVHILQASEGWYRGYSLRNRAARGIFPASLIHLKGAVVEHRGAEESVVPAEMPMVQEITTTLREWATIWKQLYVAGQMERYQQVKQMMYELMERRSQLLSGTLPKDELLQLKKEVTGKIDYGNKILALDLVVRDEDENILDPDRTSIISLFQAHKKAAQTITQRIQEETSPQQNALHCSARLAASPSHSLYLCVRNFVCNIGEEAQLFMALYDPGEQRMISESYVIRWASTGVPQDIELLNNLKAIFTDLGSKDLKREKLFLVCQIIRVGRMDLRETFSRKLSTGLRRPFGISGPQPQKNYQVNYEHIDI
;
A
#
# COMPACT_ATOMS: atom_id res chain seq x y z
N MET A 1 -46.83 -2.67 -33.74
CA MET A 1 -45.40 -2.65 -33.39
C MET A 1 -45.10 -1.31 -32.77
N ALA A 2 -44.64 -1.29 -31.53
CA ALA A 2 -44.20 -0.07 -30.88
C ALA A 2 -43.01 0.56 -31.62
N PRO A 3 -42.96 1.90 -31.70
CA PRO A 3 -41.82 2.59 -32.29
C PRO A 3 -40.57 2.42 -31.43
N TRP A 4 -39.39 2.47 -32.06
CA TRP A 4 -38.11 2.54 -31.36
C TRP A 4 -37.94 3.91 -30.71
N LEU A 5 -37.92 3.94 -29.38
CA LEU A 5 -37.78 5.17 -28.61
C LEU A 5 -36.36 5.29 -28.06
N PRO A 6 -35.74 6.48 -28.11
CA PRO A 6 -34.43 6.69 -27.51
C PRO A 6 -34.50 6.50 -25.99
N THR A 7 -33.56 5.73 -25.43
CA THR A 7 -33.48 5.53 -23.98
C THR A 7 -32.92 6.78 -23.31
N LYS A 8 -33.47 7.15 -22.14
CA LYS A 8 -33.00 8.30 -21.35
C LYS A 8 -32.03 7.88 -20.25
N GLU A 9 -32.40 6.88 -19.47
CA GLU A 9 -31.63 6.39 -18.32
C GLU A 9 -30.86 5.10 -18.63
N GLU A 10 -31.44 4.24 -19.46
CA GLU A 10 -30.88 2.94 -19.86
C GLU A 10 -29.87 3.12 -20.99
N LYS A 11 -28.67 3.60 -20.66
CA LYS A 11 -27.60 3.88 -21.64
C LYS A 11 -26.47 2.86 -21.62
N TYR A 12 -26.29 2.16 -20.50
CA TYR A 12 -25.20 1.22 -20.29
C TYR A 12 -25.70 -0.10 -19.71
N GLY A 13 -25.17 -1.20 -20.25
CA GLY A 13 -25.48 -2.52 -19.72
C GLY A 13 -24.41 -3.55 -20.01
N VAL A 14 -24.53 -4.69 -19.35
CA VAL A 14 -23.66 -5.85 -19.49
C VAL A 14 -24.50 -7.06 -19.85
N ALA A 15 -24.11 -7.80 -20.89
CA ALA A 15 -24.78 -9.03 -21.25
C ALA A 15 -24.60 -10.11 -20.17
N VAL A 16 -25.69 -10.67 -19.65
CA VAL A 16 -25.67 -11.75 -18.64
C VAL A 16 -25.69 -13.15 -19.26
N TRP A 17 -25.93 -13.23 -20.57
CA TRP A 17 -25.95 -14.48 -21.33
C TRP A 17 -25.46 -14.27 -22.76
N ASN A 18 -25.07 -15.36 -23.42
CA ASN A 18 -24.67 -15.34 -24.83
C ASN A 18 -25.89 -15.20 -25.74
N PHE A 19 -25.86 -14.23 -26.65
CA PHE A 19 -26.86 -14.03 -27.68
C PHE A 19 -26.24 -14.24 -29.07
N PRO A 20 -26.54 -15.36 -29.76
CA PRO A 20 -25.99 -15.62 -31.08
C PRO A 20 -26.68 -14.79 -32.17
N ARG A 21 -25.99 -14.59 -33.30
CA ARG A 21 -26.58 -13.92 -34.46
C ARG A 21 -27.54 -14.85 -35.20
N THR A 22 -28.84 -14.69 -34.97
CA THR A 22 -29.90 -15.43 -35.69
C THR A 22 -30.47 -14.64 -36.87
N SER A 23 -30.39 -13.31 -36.83
CA SER A 23 -30.88 -12.40 -37.87
C SER A 23 -29.81 -11.37 -38.23
N GLU A 24 -29.91 -10.78 -39.41
CA GLU A 24 -28.98 -9.74 -39.88
C GLU A 24 -28.95 -8.54 -38.93
N HIS A 25 -30.08 -8.20 -38.33
CA HIS A 25 -30.20 -7.07 -37.40
C HIS A 25 -29.78 -7.42 -35.97
N HIS A 26 -29.58 -8.70 -35.64
CA HIS A 26 -29.14 -9.11 -34.31
C HIS A 26 -27.67 -8.75 -34.11
N LEU A 27 -27.39 -8.06 -33.01
CA LEU A 27 -26.02 -7.86 -32.54
C LEU A 27 -25.64 -9.07 -31.69
N PRO A 28 -24.72 -9.94 -32.12
CA PRO A 28 -24.29 -11.04 -31.28
C PRO A 28 -23.58 -10.50 -30.04
N LEU A 29 -23.89 -11.05 -28.88
CA LEU A 29 -23.30 -10.67 -27.59
C LEU A 29 -22.76 -11.89 -26.87
N GLN A 30 -21.62 -11.71 -26.21
CA GLN A 30 -21.09 -12.70 -25.28
C GLN A 30 -21.36 -12.29 -23.84
N ILE A 31 -21.47 -13.27 -22.95
CA ILE A 31 -21.58 -13.02 -21.51
C ILE A 31 -20.44 -12.12 -21.02
N GLY A 32 -20.78 -11.10 -20.24
CA GLY A 32 -19.85 -10.08 -19.75
C GLY A 32 -19.50 -8.98 -20.76
N GLU A 33 -20.05 -9.02 -21.98
CA GLU A 33 -19.87 -7.96 -22.97
C GLU A 33 -20.68 -6.71 -22.59
N THR A 34 -20.01 -5.56 -22.66
CA THR A 34 -20.57 -4.26 -22.29
C THR A 34 -21.13 -3.56 -23.52
N VAL A 35 -22.36 -3.08 -23.43
CA VAL A 35 -23.10 -2.47 -24.55
C VAL A 35 -23.52 -1.04 -24.21
N HIS A 36 -23.57 -0.20 -25.24
CA HIS A 36 -24.24 1.10 -25.19
C HIS A 36 -25.63 0.95 -25.81
N ILE A 37 -26.66 1.23 -25.03
CA ILE A 37 -28.07 1.17 -25.44
C ILE A 37 -28.52 2.55 -25.94
N LEU A 38 -29.02 2.60 -27.17
CA LEU A 38 -29.47 3.84 -27.82
C LEU A 38 -30.99 3.96 -27.82
N GLN A 39 -31.68 2.85 -28.09
CA GLN A 39 -33.12 2.81 -28.24
C GLN A 39 -33.71 1.53 -27.62
N ALA A 40 -34.98 1.59 -27.23
CA ALA A 40 -35.74 0.46 -26.72
C ALA A 40 -37.09 0.33 -27.46
N SER A 41 -37.55 -0.91 -27.64
CA SER A 41 -38.90 -1.22 -28.13
C SER A 41 -39.32 -2.61 -27.67
N GLU A 42 -40.50 -2.74 -27.06
CA GLU A 42 -41.17 -4.03 -26.73
C GLU A 42 -40.22 -5.13 -26.20
N GLY A 43 -39.38 -4.82 -25.20
CA GLY A 43 -38.46 -5.79 -24.59
C GLY A 43 -37.17 -6.07 -25.38
N TRP A 44 -36.88 -5.26 -26.39
CA TRP A 44 -35.63 -5.24 -27.15
C TRP A 44 -34.91 -3.92 -26.98
N TYR A 45 -33.58 -3.99 -26.97
CA TYR A 45 -32.69 -2.86 -27.05
C TYR A 45 -32.01 -2.81 -28.41
N ARG A 46 -31.68 -1.60 -28.85
CA ARG A 46 -30.82 -1.33 -30.01
C ARG A 46 -29.62 -0.54 -29.55
N GLY A 47 -28.45 -0.99 -29.96
CA GLY A 47 -27.19 -0.42 -29.49
C GLY A 47 -25.99 -0.98 -30.22
N TYR A 48 -24.83 -0.81 -29.61
CA TYR A 48 -23.56 -1.37 -30.08
C TYR A 48 -22.72 -1.89 -28.93
N SER A 49 -21.78 -2.79 -29.24
CA SER A 49 -20.80 -3.28 -28.28
C SER A 49 -19.69 -2.24 -28.09
N LEU A 50 -19.28 -2.00 -26.84
CA LEU A 50 -18.13 -1.13 -26.57
C LEU A 50 -16.81 -1.69 -27.12
N ARG A 51 -16.75 -2.99 -27.46
CA ARG A 51 -15.59 -3.59 -28.14
C ARG A 51 -15.55 -3.25 -29.63
N ASN A 52 -16.72 -3.07 -30.26
CA ASN A 52 -16.84 -2.74 -31.67
C ASN A 52 -18.00 -1.75 -31.89
N ARG A 53 -17.69 -0.46 -31.83
CA ARG A 53 -18.67 0.64 -31.95
C ARG A 53 -19.31 0.74 -33.33
N ALA A 54 -18.67 0.18 -34.36
CA ALA A 54 -19.18 0.20 -35.72
C ALA A 54 -20.34 -0.79 -35.92
N ALA A 55 -20.35 -1.91 -35.17
CA ALA A 55 -21.39 -2.91 -35.26
C ALA A 55 -22.61 -2.52 -34.40
N ARG A 56 -23.67 -2.07 -35.07
CA ARG A 56 -24.96 -1.75 -34.45
C ARG A 56 -25.98 -2.85 -34.71
N GLY A 57 -26.81 -3.14 -33.73
CA GLY A 57 -27.91 -4.09 -33.89
C GLY A 57 -28.83 -4.13 -32.68
N ILE A 58 -29.75 -5.09 -32.71
CA ILE A 58 -30.74 -5.30 -31.65
C ILE A 58 -30.39 -6.53 -30.81
N PHE A 59 -30.77 -6.49 -29.54
CA PHE A 59 -30.59 -7.57 -28.57
C PHE A 59 -31.70 -7.52 -27.51
N PRO A 60 -32.10 -8.67 -26.93
CA PRO A 60 -33.19 -8.71 -25.97
C PRO A 60 -32.82 -7.98 -24.67
N ALA A 61 -33.75 -7.20 -24.12
CA ALA A 61 -33.56 -6.49 -22.87
C ALA A 61 -33.36 -7.45 -21.68
N SER A 62 -34.00 -8.62 -21.72
CA SER A 62 -33.88 -9.66 -20.69
C SER A 62 -32.46 -10.22 -20.53
N LEU A 63 -31.60 -10.06 -21.53
CA LEU A 63 -30.22 -10.55 -21.51
C LEU A 63 -29.23 -9.48 -21.03
N ILE A 64 -29.69 -8.27 -20.71
CA ILE A 64 -28.84 -7.15 -20.34
C ILE A 64 -29.10 -6.75 -18.90
N HIS A 65 -28.04 -6.77 -18.09
CA HIS A 65 -28.05 -6.15 -16.78
C HIS A 65 -27.63 -4.69 -16.91
N LEU A 66 -28.56 -3.79 -16.61
CA LEU A 66 -28.31 -2.35 -16.65
C LEU A 66 -27.34 -1.95 -15.54
N LYS A 67 -26.42 -1.06 -15.88
CA LYS A 67 -25.46 -0.50 -14.93
C LYS A 67 -25.48 1.02 -14.99
N GLY A 68 -25.20 1.67 -13.87
CA GLY A 68 -25.06 3.13 -13.82
C GLY A 68 -23.92 3.60 -14.72
N ALA A 69 -24.17 4.67 -15.47
CA ALA A 69 -23.16 5.32 -16.29
C ALA A 69 -23.44 6.81 -16.43
N VAL A 70 -22.36 7.59 -16.54
CA VAL A 70 -22.39 9.01 -16.87
C VAL A 70 -22.33 9.14 -18.39
N VAL A 71 -23.26 9.89 -18.97
CA VAL A 71 -23.29 10.16 -20.40
C VAL A 71 -22.54 11.46 -20.66
N GLU A 72 -21.36 11.35 -21.27
CA GLU A 72 -20.60 12.49 -21.76
C GLU A 72 -21.01 12.81 -23.20
N HIS A 73 -21.33 14.08 -23.46
CA HIS A 73 -21.64 14.56 -24.79
C HIS A 73 -20.39 15.23 -25.36
N ARG A 74 -19.62 14.52 -26.19
CA ARG A 74 -18.53 15.14 -26.98
C ARG A 74 -19.08 15.50 -28.36
N GLY A 75 -19.69 16.68 -28.44
CA GLY A 75 -20.29 17.17 -29.68
C GLY A 75 -21.54 16.35 -30.07
N ALA A 76 -21.53 15.72 -31.26
CA ALA A 76 -22.64 14.93 -31.77
C ALA A 76 -22.61 13.44 -31.34
N GLU A 77 -21.55 12.99 -30.67
CA GLU A 77 -21.43 11.62 -30.18
C GLU A 77 -21.68 11.54 -28.66
N GLU A 78 -22.64 10.71 -28.28
CA GLU A 78 -22.86 10.29 -26.89
C GLU A 78 -21.85 9.19 -26.52
N SER A 79 -21.02 9.46 -25.52
CA SER A 79 -20.11 8.48 -24.92
C SER A 79 -20.60 8.11 -23.52
N VAL A 80 -20.52 6.83 -23.20
CA VAL A 80 -21.01 6.28 -21.94
C VAL A 80 -19.81 5.85 -21.11
N VAL A 81 -19.64 6.51 -19.97
CA VAL A 81 -18.60 6.22 -18.98
C VAL A 81 -19.25 5.48 -17.82
N PRO A 82 -18.84 4.24 -17.49
CA PRO A 82 -19.41 3.52 -16.35
C PRO A 82 -19.33 4.36 -15.06
N ALA A 83 -20.31 4.23 -14.16
CA ALA A 83 -20.27 4.90 -12.86
C ALA A 83 -19.34 4.21 -11.84
N GLU A 84 -18.70 3.11 -12.24
CA GLU A 84 -17.72 2.39 -11.42
C GLU A 84 -16.51 3.27 -11.11
N MET A 85 -15.85 3.03 -9.98
CA MET A 85 -14.64 3.77 -9.58
C MET A 85 -13.60 3.79 -10.72
N PRO A 86 -12.96 4.93 -11.01
CA PRO A 86 -11.99 5.04 -12.10
C PRO A 86 -10.90 3.96 -12.07
N MET A 87 -10.40 3.62 -10.88
CA MET A 87 -9.40 2.56 -10.71
C MET A 87 -9.90 1.17 -11.16
N VAL A 88 -11.18 0.85 -10.95
CA VAL A 88 -11.76 -0.42 -11.41
C VAL A 88 -11.84 -0.45 -12.93
N GLN A 89 -12.16 0.67 -13.56
CA GLN A 89 -12.18 0.81 -15.00
C GLN A 89 -10.78 0.63 -15.58
N GLU A 90 -9.79 1.29 -14.97
CA GLU A 90 -8.38 1.19 -15.34
C GLU A 90 -7.86 -0.24 -15.26
N ILE A 91 -8.07 -0.95 -14.14
CA ILE A 91 -7.68 -2.37 -14.04
C ILE A 91 -8.32 -3.18 -15.18
N THR A 92 -9.59 -2.90 -15.49
CA THR A 92 -10.33 -3.61 -16.54
C THR A 92 -9.74 -3.35 -17.93
N THR A 93 -9.33 -2.12 -18.24
CA THR A 93 -8.69 -1.79 -19.52
C THR A 93 -7.28 -2.37 -19.60
N THR A 94 -6.47 -2.23 -18.55
CA THR A 94 -5.12 -2.80 -18.47
C THR A 94 -5.14 -4.31 -18.68
N LEU A 95 -6.05 -5.03 -18.01
CA LEU A 95 -6.17 -6.48 -18.19
C LEU A 95 -6.55 -6.88 -19.62
N ARG A 96 -7.33 -6.06 -20.34
CA ARG A 96 -7.70 -6.33 -21.75
C ARG A 96 -6.49 -6.14 -22.68
N GLU A 97 -5.71 -5.10 -22.46
CA GLU A 97 -4.48 -4.84 -23.21
C GLU A 97 -3.44 -5.93 -22.94
N TRP A 98 -3.18 -6.23 -21.66
CA TRP A 98 -2.25 -7.29 -21.25
C TRP A 98 -2.69 -8.65 -21.75
N ALA A 99 -4.00 -8.97 -21.77
CA ALA A 99 -4.48 -10.23 -22.32
C ALA A 99 -4.15 -10.42 -23.81
N THR A 100 -4.05 -9.32 -24.57
CA THR A 100 -3.66 -9.37 -25.98
C THR A 100 -2.17 -9.69 -26.13
N ILE A 101 -1.33 -9.01 -25.37
CA ILE A 101 0.13 -9.24 -25.34
C ILE A 101 0.45 -10.62 -24.77
N TRP A 102 -0.22 -11.04 -23.70
CA TRP A 102 -0.06 -12.33 -23.05
C TRP A 102 -0.29 -13.51 -24.01
N LYS A 103 -1.30 -13.42 -24.87
CA LYS A 103 -1.52 -14.40 -25.95
C LYS A 103 -0.38 -14.39 -26.97
N GLN A 104 0.14 -13.22 -27.33
CA GLN A 104 1.28 -13.11 -28.24
C GLN A 104 2.56 -13.70 -27.63
N LEU A 105 2.81 -13.50 -26.33
CA LEU A 105 3.95 -14.09 -25.62
C LEU A 105 3.92 -15.61 -25.65
N TYR A 106 2.73 -16.21 -25.51
CA TYR A 106 2.55 -17.66 -25.64
C TYR A 106 2.90 -18.15 -27.04
N VAL A 107 2.40 -17.48 -28.08
CA VAL A 107 2.69 -17.83 -29.49
C VAL A 107 4.18 -17.65 -29.81
N ALA A 108 4.83 -16.65 -29.24
CA ALA A 108 6.26 -16.38 -29.40
C ALA A 108 7.16 -17.30 -28.54
N GLY A 109 6.60 -18.18 -27.72
CA GLY A 109 7.37 -19.11 -26.88
C GLY A 109 8.08 -18.47 -25.68
N GLN A 110 7.76 -17.22 -25.32
CA GLN A 110 8.37 -16.51 -24.19
C GLN A 110 7.71 -16.90 -22.86
N MET A 111 7.93 -18.16 -22.44
CA MET A 111 7.22 -18.76 -21.29
C MET A 111 7.45 -18.05 -19.95
N GLU A 112 8.66 -17.52 -19.72
CA GLU A 112 8.98 -16.79 -18.48
C GLU A 112 8.13 -15.52 -18.34
N ARG A 113 8.12 -14.67 -19.37
CA ARG A 113 7.29 -13.46 -19.42
C ARG A 113 5.81 -13.79 -19.42
N TYR A 114 5.40 -14.85 -20.12
CA TYR A 114 4.02 -15.33 -20.11
C TYR A 114 3.55 -15.66 -18.69
N GLN A 115 4.36 -16.38 -17.91
CA GLN A 115 4.01 -16.76 -16.55
C GLN A 115 4.03 -15.56 -15.60
N GLN A 116 4.99 -14.64 -15.77
CA GLN A 116 5.06 -13.40 -15.00
C GLN A 116 3.82 -12.53 -15.22
N VAL A 117 3.44 -12.28 -16.48
CA VAL A 117 2.24 -11.49 -16.82
C VAL A 117 0.98 -12.18 -16.32
N LYS A 118 0.87 -13.51 -16.46
CA LYS A 118 -0.26 -14.29 -15.92
C LYS A 118 -0.44 -14.09 -14.42
N GLN A 119 0.64 -14.15 -13.65
CA GLN A 119 0.60 -13.93 -12.21
C GLN A 119 0.14 -12.51 -11.87
N MET A 120 0.70 -11.50 -12.56
CA MET A 120 0.31 -10.12 -12.36
C MET A 120 -1.16 -9.87 -12.72
N MET A 121 -1.67 -10.50 -13.78
CA MET A 121 -3.08 -10.42 -14.17
C MET A 121 -4.00 -11.00 -13.09
N TYR A 122 -3.68 -12.16 -12.51
CA TYR A 122 -4.48 -12.73 -11.42
C TYR A 122 -4.50 -11.84 -10.19
N GLU A 123 -3.35 -11.29 -9.81
CA GLU A 123 -3.25 -10.36 -8.71
C GLU A 123 -4.12 -9.12 -8.97
N LEU A 124 -4.08 -8.54 -10.17
CA LEU A 124 -4.95 -7.41 -10.52
C LEU A 124 -6.45 -7.77 -10.49
N MET A 125 -6.83 -8.98 -10.89
CA MET A 125 -8.22 -9.45 -10.80
C MET A 125 -8.69 -9.56 -9.34
N GLU A 126 -7.84 -10.06 -8.46
CA GLU A 126 -8.14 -10.14 -7.02
C GLU A 126 -8.25 -8.74 -6.40
N ARG A 127 -7.32 -7.84 -6.71
CA ARG A 127 -7.35 -6.45 -6.25
C ARG A 127 -8.60 -5.72 -6.76
N ARG A 128 -9.02 -5.98 -8.00
CA ARG A 128 -10.29 -5.47 -8.55
C ARG A 128 -11.50 -5.97 -7.75
N SER A 129 -11.50 -7.26 -7.35
CA SER A 129 -12.55 -7.82 -6.50
C SER A 129 -12.60 -7.14 -5.13
N GLN A 130 -11.43 -6.90 -4.51
CA GLN A 130 -11.31 -6.16 -3.24
C GLN A 130 -11.79 -4.71 -3.35
N LEU A 131 -11.49 -4.02 -4.45
CA LEU A 131 -12.00 -2.66 -4.69
C LEU A 131 -13.53 -2.62 -4.83
N LEU A 132 -14.12 -3.65 -5.45
CA LEU A 132 -15.56 -3.75 -5.64
C LEU A 132 -16.32 -4.25 -4.40
N SER A 133 -15.64 -4.86 -3.43
CA SER A 133 -16.32 -5.33 -2.20
C SER A 133 -16.84 -4.18 -1.35
N GLY A 134 -16.24 -2.98 -1.45
CA GLY A 134 -16.65 -1.79 -0.70
C GLY A 134 -16.45 -1.91 0.81
N THR A 135 -15.71 -2.91 1.28
CA THR A 135 -15.51 -3.21 2.71
C THR A 135 -14.25 -2.56 3.30
N LEU A 136 -13.43 -1.90 2.47
CA LEU A 136 -12.14 -1.37 2.89
C LEU A 136 -12.28 0.04 3.49
N PRO A 137 -11.63 0.33 4.63
CA PRO A 137 -11.53 1.69 5.15
C PRO A 137 -10.73 2.59 4.21
N LYS A 138 -10.86 3.91 4.37
CA LYS A 138 -10.25 4.91 3.46
C LYS A 138 -8.74 4.76 3.33
N ASP A 139 -8.05 4.49 4.43
CA ASP A 139 -6.58 4.39 4.45
C ASP A 139 -6.11 3.12 3.73
N GLU A 140 -6.76 1.98 3.97
CA GLU A 140 -6.49 0.73 3.24
C GLU A 140 -6.84 0.85 1.76
N LEU A 141 -7.91 1.58 1.42
CA LEU A 141 -8.27 1.85 0.03
C LEU A 141 -7.20 2.68 -0.67
N LEU A 142 -6.64 3.70 -0.01
CA LEU A 142 -5.56 4.51 -0.58
C LEU A 142 -4.29 3.66 -0.79
N GLN A 143 -3.93 2.83 0.19
CA GLN A 143 -2.80 1.92 0.05
C GLN A 143 -3.02 0.91 -1.09
N LEU A 144 -4.21 0.33 -1.18
CA LEU A 144 -4.58 -0.60 -2.24
C LEU A 144 -4.49 0.06 -3.63
N LYS A 145 -4.94 1.32 -3.76
CA LYS A 145 -4.78 2.08 -5.00
C LYS A 145 -3.31 2.21 -5.39
N LYS A 146 -2.44 2.62 -4.47
CA LYS A 146 -0.98 2.75 -4.69
C LYS A 146 -0.32 1.44 -5.10
N GLU A 147 -0.75 0.32 -4.51
CA GLU A 147 -0.26 -1.01 -4.87
C GLU A 147 -0.72 -1.43 -6.27
N VAL A 148 -1.97 -1.15 -6.62
CA VAL A 148 -2.53 -1.43 -7.95
C VAL A 148 -1.82 -0.60 -9.02
N THR A 149 -1.72 0.72 -8.84
CA THR A 149 -1.06 1.60 -9.81
C THR A 149 0.39 1.23 -10.00
N GLY A 150 1.11 0.99 -8.90
CA GLY A 150 2.50 0.56 -8.96
C GLY A 150 2.72 -0.73 -9.76
N LYS A 151 1.79 -1.69 -9.65
CA LYS A 151 1.83 -2.94 -10.40
C LYS A 151 1.45 -2.77 -11.86
N ILE A 152 0.45 -1.94 -12.16
CA ILE A 152 0.07 -1.58 -13.53
C ILE A 152 1.25 -0.89 -14.24
N ASP A 153 1.86 0.10 -13.60
CA ASP A 153 2.93 0.90 -14.21
C ASP A 153 4.19 0.05 -14.45
N TYR A 154 4.52 -0.84 -13.50
CA TYR A 154 5.57 -1.85 -13.67
C TYR A 154 5.26 -2.80 -14.84
N GLY A 155 4.03 -3.34 -14.88
CA GLY A 155 3.58 -4.24 -15.94
C GLY A 155 3.61 -3.60 -17.32
N ASN A 156 3.13 -2.37 -17.43
CA ASN A 156 3.19 -1.59 -18.65
C ASN A 156 4.63 -1.40 -19.12
N LYS A 157 5.55 -1.10 -18.19
CA LYS A 157 6.96 -0.92 -18.54
C LYS A 157 7.62 -2.22 -19.04
N ILE A 158 7.38 -3.37 -18.40
CA ILE A 158 7.95 -4.65 -18.86
C ILE A 158 7.32 -5.15 -20.17
N LEU A 159 6.07 -4.76 -20.44
CA LEU A 159 5.35 -5.07 -21.68
C LEU A 159 5.57 -4.03 -22.77
N ALA A 160 6.42 -3.02 -22.53
CA ALA A 160 6.71 -1.92 -23.43
C ALA A 160 5.47 -1.13 -23.90
N LEU A 161 4.51 -0.95 -22.98
CA LEU A 161 3.35 -0.09 -23.11
C LEU A 161 3.66 1.34 -22.65
N ASP A 162 2.77 2.26 -22.98
CA ASP A 162 2.90 3.68 -22.63
C ASP A 162 2.87 3.92 -21.11
N LEU A 163 3.66 4.91 -20.69
CA LEU A 163 3.70 5.36 -19.30
C LEU A 163 2.50 6.25 -19.00
N VAL A 164 1.73 5.88 -17.97
CA VAL A 164 0.65 6.71 -17.44
C VAL A 164 1.17 7.60 -16.32
N VAL A 165 0.90 8.90 -16.40
CA VAL A 165 1.33 9.88 -15.38
C VAL A 165 0.18 10.10 -14.40
N ARG A 166 0.49 10.03 -13.09
CA ARG A 166 -0.50 10.10 -12.00
C ARG A 166 -0.27 11.25 -11.05
N ASP A 167 -1.35 11.69 -10.40
CA ASP A 167 -1.33 12.71 -9.35
C ASP A 167 -1.00 12.07 -7.99
N GLU A 168 -0.94 12.89 -6.93
CA GLU A 168 -0.65 12.40 -5.57
C GLU A 168 -1.80 11.53 -5.00
N ASP A 169 -2.99 11.59 -5.60
CA ASP A 169 -4.18 10.80 -5.28
C ASP A 169 -4.32 9.53 -6.15
N GLU A 170 -3.29 9.21 -6.95
CA GLU A 170 -3.20 8.06 -7.87
C GLU A 170 -4.17 8.09 -9.06
N ASN A 171 -4.76 9.25 -9.36
CA ASN A 171 -5.59 9.43 -10.55
C ASN A 171 -4.72 9.78 -11.77
N ILE A 172 -5.20 9.42 -12.95
CA ILE A 172 -4.54 9.74 -14.22
C ILE A 172 -4.59 11.26 -14.44
N LEU A 173 -3.44 11.88 -14.72
CA LEU A 173 -3.37 13.31 -15.05
C LEU A 173 -4.07 13.59 -16.38
N ASP A 174 -4.95 14.59 -16.35
CA ASP A 174 -5.55 15.14 -17.56
C ASP A 174 -4.57 16.14 -18.22
N PRO A 175 -4.10 15.87 -19.45
CA PRO A 175 -3.20 16.77 -20.17
C PRO A 175 -3.84 18.13 -20.51
N ASP A 176 -5.17 18.20 -20.65
CA ASP A 176 -5.86 19.44 -21.00
C ASP A 176 -6.00 20.38 -19.79
N ARG A 177 -5.92 19.82 -18.57
CA ARG A 177 -6.02 20.58 -17.31
C ARG A 177 -4.67 20.86 -16.66
N THR A 178 -3.63 20.10 -17.03
CA THR A 178 -2.31 20.20 -16.40
C THR A 178 -1.36 21.04 -17.25
N SER A 179 -0.58 21.93 -16.62
CA SER A 179 0.43 22.69 -17.35
C SER A 179 1.48 21.76 -17.97
N ILE A 180 1.97 22.11 -19.18
CA ILE A 180 2.97 21.31 -19.91
C ILE A 180 4.23 21.07 -19.06
N ILE A 181 4.66 22.08 -18.29
CA ILE A 181 5.85 22.01 -17.44
C ILE A 181 5.62 21.04 -16.28
N SER A 182 4.47 21.14 -15.60
CA SER A 182 4.09 20.24 -14.51
C SER A 182 3.96 18.80 -15.00
N LEU A 183 3.33 18.59 -16.16
CA LEU A 183 3.17 17.28 -16.78
C LEU A 183 4.53 16.66 -17.13
N PHE A 184 5.46 17.44 -17.69
CA PHE A 184 6.82 16.98 -17.98
C PHE A 184 7.59 16.60 -16.71
N GLN A 185 7.49 17.39 -15.64
CA GLN A 185 8.12 17.08 -14.36
C GLN A 185 7.53 15.80 -13.75
N ALA A 186 6.21 15.65 -13.77
CA ALA A 186 5.52 14.46 -13.29
C ALA A 186 5.90 13.22 -14.10
N HIS A 187 5.97 13.33 -15.43
CA HIS A 187 6.46 12.27 -16.30
C HIS A 187 7.91 11.87 -15.96
N LYS A 188 8.81 12.84 -15.79
CA LYS A 188 10.21 12.57 -15.42
C LYS A 188 10.31 11.85 -14.08
N LYS A 189 9.53 12.28 -13.08
CA LYS A 189 9.44 11.63 -11.75
C LYS A 189 8.93 10.19 -11.89
N ALA A 190 7.80 9.99 -12.58
CA ALA A 190 7.21 8.67 -12.78
C ALA A 190 8.17 7.70 -13.50
N ALA A 191 8.83 8.15 -14.57
CA ALA A 191 9.79 7.33 -15.30
C ALA A 191 11.00 6.92 -14.45
N GLN A 192 11.50 7.82 -13.59
CA GLN A 192 12.58 7.51 -12.64
C GLN A 192 12.14 6.48 -11.60
N THR A 193 10.98 6.70 -10.96
CA THR A 193 10.44 5.78 -9.95
C THR A 193 10.24 4.37 -10.49
N ILE A 194 9.71 4.23 -11.72
CA ILE A 194 9.50 2.93 -12.34
C ILE A 194 10.82 2.25 -12.68
N THR A 195 11.80 3.01 -13.19
CA THR A 195 13.13 2.46 -13.51
C THR A 195 13.83 1.94 -12.25
N GLN A 196 13.72 2.68 -11.15
CA GLN A 196 14.25 2.25 -9.85
C GLN A 196 13.57 0.97 -9.35
N ARG A 197 12.23 0.88 -9.42
CA ARG A 197 11.49 -0.34 -9.04
C ARG A 197 11.89 -1.55 -9.87
N ILE A 198 12.12 -1.38 -11.17
CA ILE A 198 12.59 -2.46 -12.04
C ILE A 198 13.98 -2.92 -11.63
N GLN A 199 14.88 -2.00 -11.29
CA GLN A 199 16.22 -2.36 -10.81
C GLN A 199 16.17 -3.12 -9.48
N GLU A 200 15.23 -2.76 -8.59
CA GLU A 200 14.99 -3.46 -7.34
C GLU A 200 14.48 -4.89 -7.59
N GLU A 201 13.51 -5.08 -8.49
CA GLU A 201 12.96 -6.42 -8.82
C GLU A 201 13.89 -7.30 -9.69
N THR A 202 14.74 -6.71 -10.54
CA THR A 202 15.66 -7.48 -11.41
C THR A 202 16.95 -7.93 -10.71
N SER A 203 17.17 -7.48 -9.47
CA SER A 203 18.33 -7.89 -8.68
C SER A 203 18.19 -9.37 -8.21
N PRO A 204 19.10 -10.28 -8.59
CA PRO A 204 18.91 -11.74 -8.44
C PRO A 204 18.94 -12.27 -6.99
N GLN A 205 19.03 -11.40 -5.98
CA GLN A 205 19.02 -11.79 -4.57
C GLN A 205 17.61 -11.84 -3.93
N GLN A 206 16.54 -11.46 -4.65
CA GLN A 206 15.19 -11.34 -4.06
C GLN A 206 14.16 -12.37 -4.58
N ASN A 207 14.38 -13.01 -5.73
CA ASN A 207 13.37 -13.88 -6.36
C ASN A 207 13.11 -15.22 -5.63
N ALA A 208 14.03 -15.70 -4.80
CA ALA A 208 13.80 -16.90 -3.98
C ALA A 208 13.01 -16.62 -2.69
N LEU A 209 12.89 -15.35 -2.28
CA LEU A 209 12.22 -14.95 -1.03
C LEU A 209 10.78 -14.48 -1.27
N HIS A 210 10.42 -14.04 -2.48
CA HIS A 210 9.14 -13.35 -2.72
C HIS A 210 7.95 -14.26 -3.06
N CYS A 211 8.17 -15.44 -3.66
CA CYS A 211 7.09 -16.41 -3.90
C CYS A 211 6.71 -17.25 -2.67
N SER A 212 7.52 -17.22 -1.61
CA SER A 212 7.16 -17.80 -0.30
C SER A 212 6.55 -16.77 0.65
N ALA A 213 6.87 -15.48 0.48
CA ALA A 213 6.49 -14.41 1.41
C ALA A 213 5.07 -13.82 1.23
N ARG A 214 4.30 -14.21 0.21
CA ARG A 214 2.91 -13.71 0.03
C ARG A 214 1.83 -14.62 0.60
N LEU A 215 2.18 -15.84 0.99
CA LEU A 215 1.27 -16.80 1.64
C LEU A 215 1.77 -17.28 3.02
N ALA A 216 3.04 -17.07 3.35
CA ALA A 216 3.53 -17.17 4.72
C ALA A 216 3.85 -15.76 5.20
N ALA A 217 3.30 -15.39 6.36
CA ALA A 217 3.73 -14.22 7.12
C ALA A 217 5.27 -14.10 7.01
N SER A 218 5.76 -12.96 6.50
CA SER A 218 7.17 -12.61 6.63
C SER A 218 7.60 -12.98 8.05
N PRO A 219 8.73 -13.68 8.27
CA PRO A 219 9.14 -14.02 9.62
C PRO A 219 9.44 -12.71 10.34
N SER A 220 8.45 -12.16 11.02
CA SER A 220 8.57 -11.05 11.95
C SER A 220 9.34 -11.63 13.12
N HIS A 221 10.65 -11.40 13.14
CA HIS A 221 11.44 -11.79 14.28
C HIS A 221 10.99 -10.91 15.43
N SER A 222 10.78 -11.52 16.60
CA SER A 222 10.36 -10.79 17.78
C SER A 222 11.47 -10.87 18.80
N LEU A 223 11.94 -9.72 19.28
CA LEU A 223 12.93 -9.68 20.35
C LEU A 223 12.20 -9.59 21.68
N TYR A 224 12.26 -10.68 22.44
CA TYR A 224 11.70 -10.74 23.79
C TYR A 224 12.75 -10.27 24.79
N LEU A 225 12.44 -9.17 25.48
CA LEU A 225 13.24 -8.59 26.55
C LEU A 225 12.63 -8.96 27.89
N CYS A 226 13.42 -9.52 28.80
CA CYS A 226 13.00 -9.81 30.18
C CYS A 226 14.04 -9.24 31.15
N VAL A 227 13.65 -8.17 31.85
CA VAL A 227 14.52 -7.52 32.85
C VAL A 227 14.38 -8.27 34.17
N ARG A 228 15.42 -9.03 34.55
CA ARG A 228 15.40 -9.84 35.77
C ARG A 228 15.80 -9.07 37.03
N ASN A 229 16.77 -8.18 36.91
CA ASN A 229 17.27 -7.39 38.02
C ASN A 229 17.87 -6.09 37.48
N PHE A 230 17.59 -4.99 38.15
CA PHE A 230 18.23 -3.70 37.90
C PHE A 230 18.75 -3.18 39.23
N VAL A 231 20.08 -3.19 39.39
CA VAL A 231 20.74 -2.72 40.60
C VAL A 231 21.37 -1.37 40.30
N CYS A 232 20.71 -0.30 40.71
CA CYS A 232 21.26 1.03 40.60
C CYS A 232 21.25 1.71 41.96
N ASN A 233 22.45 2.02 42.48
CA ASN A 233 22.61 2.62 43.80
C ASN A 233 22.34 4.14 43.78
N ILE A 234 21.21 4.55 43.18
CA ILE A 234 20.92 5.98 42.94
C ILE A 234 20.27 6.66 44.15
N GLY A 235 19.74 5.91 45.14
CA GLY A 235 19.11 6.48 46.35
C GLY A 235 17.88 7.37 46.08
N GLU A 236 17.47 7.52 44.82
CA GLU A 236 16.37 8.34 44.30
C GLU A 236 15.61 7.56 43.22
N GLU A 237 14.46 8.06 42.81
CA GLU A 237 13.67 7.45 41.73
C GLU A 237 14.42 7.53 40.40
N ALA A 238 14.27 6.49 39.57
CA ALA A 238 14.86 6.42 38.25
C ALA A 238 13.85 5.93 37.21
N GLN A 239 14.02 6.35 35.96
CA GLN A 239 13.27 5.84 34.82
C GLN A 239 14.24 5.20 33.84
N LEU A 240 13.91 3.98 33.42
CA LEU A 240 14.70 3.20 32.48
C LEU A 240 14.02 3.21 31.13
N PHE A 241 14.72 3.64 30.08
CA PHE A 241 14.24 3.59 28.71
C PHE A 241 15.05 2.56 27.94
N MET A 242 14.37 1.59 27.31
CA MET A 242 14.99 0.54 26.52
C MET A 242 14.51 0.61 25.08
N ALA A 243 15.43 0.78 24.14
CA ALA A 243 15.13 0.85 22.72
C ALA A 243 16.24 0.23 21.88
N LEU A 244 15.90 -0.22 20.67
CA LEU A 244 16.85 -0.74 19.69
C LEU A 244 17.46 0.42 18.91
N TYR A 245 18.79 0.43 18.80
CA TYR A 245 19.58 1.47 18.17
C TYR A 245 20.40 0.90 17.01
N ASP A 246 20.34 1.59 15.86
CA ASP A 246 21.22 1.33 14.73
C ASP A 246 22.43 2.27 14.76
N PRO A 247 23.67 1.77 14.85
CA PRO A 247 24.87 2.59 14.69
C PRO A 247 25.04 3.14 13.28
N GLY A 248 24.52 2.47 12.24
CA GLY A 248 24.65 2.87 10.84
C GLY A 248 23.80 4.08 10.48
N GLU A 249 22.54 4.11 10.93
CA GLU A 249 21.62 5.23 10.73
C GLU A 249 21.69 6.29 11.85
N GLN A 250 22.43 6.02 12.93
CA GLN A 250 22.53 6.88 14.12
C GLN A 250 21.16 7.22 14.74
N ARG A 251 20.22 6.27 14.71
CA ARG A 251 18.82 6.48 15.11
C ARG A 251 18.26 5.29 15.88
N MET A 252 17.32 5.57 16.79
CA MET A 252 16.49 4.55 17.43
C MET A 252 15.49 3.96 16.42
N ILE A 253 15.50 2.64 16.27
CA ILE A 253 14.63 1.90 15.35
C ILE A 253 13.28 1.61 16.01
N SER A 254 13.28 1.31 17.31
CA SER A 254 12.07 0.94 18.06
C SER A 254 11.53 2.07 18.93
N GLU A 255 10.27 1.93 19.34
CA GLU A 255 9.74 2.66 20.49
C GLU A 255 10.50 2.31 21.78
N SER A 256 10.43 3.18 22.78
CA SER A 256 11.13 3.01 24.05
C SER A 256 10.23 2.35 25.09
N TYR A 257 10.65 1.19 25.61
CA TYR A 257 10.03 0.55 26.76
C TYR A 257 10.48 1.25 28.04
N VAL A 258 9.52 1.69 28.87
CA VAL A 258 9.77 2.52 30.06
C VAL A 258 9.48 1.77 31.35
N ILE A 259 10.46 1.66 32.24
CA ILE A 259 10.30 1.12 33.59
C ILE A 259 10.51 2.24 34.61
N ARG A 260 9.58 2.41 35.55
CA ARG A 260 9.72 3.32 36.69
C ARG A 260 10.29 2.57 37.88
N TRP A 261 11.44 3.02 38.38
CA TRP A 261 12.15 2.43 39.50
C TRP A 261 12.07 3.35 40.72
N ALA A 262 11.59 2.81 41.85
CA ALA A 262 11.47 3.56 43.09
C ALA A 262 12.81 3.67 43.82
N SER A 263 12.94 4.68 44.68
CA SER A 263 14.12 4.93 45.53
C SER A 263 14.44 3.79 46.51
N THR A 264 13.49 2.89 46.76
CA THR A 264 13.61 1.68 47.57
C THR A 264 14.33 0.53 46.85
N GLY A 265 14.70 0.70 45.57
CA GLY A 265 15.43 -0.31 44.80
C GLY A 265 14.54 -1.38 44.16
N VAL A 266 13.22 -1.15 44.11
CA VAL A 266 12.24 -1.99 43.43
C VAL A 266 11.46 -1.16 42.38
N PRO A 267 10.87 -1.80 41.35
CA PRO A 267 9.92 -1.12 40.47
C PRO A 267 8.82 -0.42 41.29
N GLN A 268 8.43 0.79 40.87
CA GLN A 268 7.36 1.55 41.54
C GLN A 268 6.01 0.83 41.47
N ASP A 269 5.84 -0.03 40.47
CA ASP A 269 4.65 -0.84 40.29
C ASP A 269 4.92 -2.29 40.74
N ILE A 270 4.30 -2.66 41.86
CA ILE A 270 4.53 -3.94 42.56
C ILE A 270 4.01 -5.12 41.72
N GLU A 271 3.03 -4.90 40.85
CA GLU A 271 2.50 -5.92 39.95
C GLU A 271 3.48 -6.27 38.81
N LEU A 272 4.41 -5.35 38.49
CA LEU A 272 5.43 -5.55 37.47
C LEU A 272 6.70 -6.25 37.97
N LEU A 273 6.88 -6.51 39.28
CA LEU A 273 8.08 -7.13 39.84
C LEU A 273 8.46 -8.47 39.16
N ASN A 274 7.45 -9.24 38.73
CA ASN A 274 7.64 -10.55 38.06
C ASN A 274 7.36 -10.51 36.55
N ASN A 275 7.02 -9.33 35.99
CA ASN A 275 6.57 -9.16 34.61
C ASN A 275 7.18 -7.92 33.92
N LEU A 276 8.46 -7.63 34.17
CA LEU A 276 9.22 -6.66 33.37
C LEU A 276 9.61 -7.28 32.02
N LYS A 277 8.62 -7.48 31.16
CA LYS A 277 8.75 -8.14 29.86
C LYS A 277 8.28 -7.21 28.75
N ALA A 278 9.07 -7.05 27.71
CA ALA A 278 8.72 -6.32 26.51
C ALA A 278 9.00 -7.19 25.29
N ILE A 279 8.17 -7.07 24.25
CA ILE A 279 8.39 -7.73 22.98
C ILE A 279 8.52 -6.64 21.93
N PHE A 280 9.67 -6.57 21.29
CA PHE A 280 9.84 -5.77 20.08
C PHE A 280 9.40 -6.63 18.89
N THR A 281 8.21 -6.36 18.37
CA THR A 281 7.66 -7.01 17.18
C THR A 281 8.15 -6.33 15.91
N ASP A 282 7.82 -6.91 14.76
CA ASP A 282 8.04 -6.30 13.43
C ASP A 282 9.50 -6.09 13.01
N LEU A 283 10.44 -6.84 13.60
CA LEU A 283 11.82 -6.88 13.10
C LEU A 283 11.86 -7.67 11.79
N GLY A 284 12.11 -6.95 10.70
CA GLY A 284 12.13 -7.51 9.36
C GLY A 284 13.49 -8.08 8.97
N SER A 285 13.55 -8.72 7.81
CA SER A 285 14.81 -9.24 7.23
C SER A 285 15.85 -8.14 6.96
N LYS A 286 15.44 -6.87 6.93
CA LYS A 286 16.34 -5.71 6.84
C LYS A 286 17.05 -5.43 8.17
N ASP A 287 16.38 -5.66 9.30
CA ASP A 287 16.93 -5.41 10.64
C ASP A 287 17.86 -6.55 11.06
N LEU A 288 17.54 -7.79 10.67
CA LEU A 288 18.36 -8.97 10.96
C LEU A 288 19.64 -9.04 10.12
N LYS A 289 19.67 -8.38 8.96
CA LYS A 289 20.87 -8.28 8.09
C LYS A 289 21.81 -7.14 8.49
N ARG A 290 21.44 -6.30 9.46
CA ARG A 290 22.32 -5.24 9.96
C ARG A 290 23.49 -5.89 10.68
N GLU A 291 24.72 -5.45 10.40
CA GLU A 291 25.92 -6.03 11.01
C GLU A 291 25.96 -5.85 12.53
N LYS A 292 25.32 -4.80 13.06
CA LYS A 292 25.27 -4.48 14.49
C LYS A 292 23.93 -3.84 14.84
N LEU A 293 23.24 -4.39 15.83
CA LEU A 293 22.03 -3.84 16.41
C LEU A 293 22.20 -3.82 17.93
N PHE A 294 22.01 -2.66 18.56
CA PHE A 294 22.27 -2.50 19.99
C PHE A 294 20.96 -2.30 20.74
N LEU A 295 20.82 -2.96 21.90
CA LEU A 295 19.82 -2.56 22.89
C LEU A 295 20.43 -1.47 23.75
N VAL A 296 19.90 -0.25 23.62
CA VAL A 296 20.35 0.89 24.42
C VAL A 296 19.43 1.05 25.61
N CYS A 297 20.06 1.09 26.79
CA CYS A 297 19.38 1.35 28.03
C CYS A 297 19.74 2.76 28.53
N GLN A 298 18.77 3.67 28.51
CA GLN A 298 18.94 5.01 29.05
C GLN A 298 18.40 5.08 30.46
N ILE A 299 19.27 5.38 31.42
CA ILE A 299 18.90 5.55 32.83
C ILE A 299 18.73 7.03 33.08
N ILE A 300 17.53 7.42 33.48
CA ILE A 300 17.18 8.79 33.83
C ILE A 300 16.92 8.89 35.34
N ARG A 301 17.80 9.58 36.06
CA ARG A 301 17.58 9.92 37.48
C ARG A 301 16.50 10.99 37.58
N VAL A 302 15.52 10.77 38.46
CA VAL A 302 14.41 11.69 38.74
C VAL A 302 14.51 12.15 40.19
N GLY A 303 15.14 13.29 40.42
CA GLY A 303 15.28 13.88 41.75
C GLY A 303 15.94 15.25 41.72
N ARG A 304 16.39 15.74 42.88
CA ARG A 304 16.96 17.09 42.97
C ARG A 304 18.35 17.11 42.32
N MET A 305 18.55 18.09 41.44
CA MET A 305 19.85 18.39 40.86
C MET A 305 20.71 19.13 41.90
N ASP A 306 21.44 18.40 42.73
CA ASP A 306 22.40 19.01 43.67
C ASP A 306 23.58 19.59 42.89
N LEU A 307 23.47 20.86 42.52
CA LEU A 307 24.55 21.56 41.82
C LEU A 307 25.62 22.12 42.76
N ARG A 308 25.39 22.23 44.07
CA ARG A 308 26.40 22.70 45.04
C ARG A 308 26.05 22.26 46.46
N GLU A 309 26.81 21.35 47.04
CA GLU A 309 27.11 21.38 48.48
C GLU A 309 28.30 20.47 48.81
N THR A 310 29.34 21.06 49.41
CA THR A 310 30.66 20.49 49.68
C THR A 310 30.66 19.37 50.74
N PHE A 311 29.50 18.98 51.26
CA PHE A 311 29.36 17.98 52.35
C PHE A 311 28.37 16.84 52.09
N SER A 312 27.80 16.73 50.88
CA SER A 312 26.93 15.61 50.52
C SER A 312 27.76 14.38 50.10
N ARG A 313 27.56 13.24 50.78
CA ARG A 313 28.18 11.95 50.40
C ARG A 313 27.87 11.68 48.93
N LYS A 314 28.92 11.41 48.13
CA LYS A 314 28.77 11.03 46.72
C LYS A 314 27.84 9.81 46.60
N LEU A 315 26.58 10.06 46.24
CA LEU A 315 25.55 9.03 46.07
C LEU A 315 25.70 8.24 44.75
N SER A 316 26.55 8.71 43.82
CA SER A 316 26.85 8.00 42.58
C SER A 316 28.33 7.57 42.54
N THR A 317 28.65 6.41 43.09
CA THR A 317 29.96 5.76 42.94
C THR A 317 29.95 4.85 41.71
N GLY A 318 30.87 5.05 40.76
CA GLY A 318 31.10 4.14 39.62
C GLY A 318 30.48 4.56 38.28
N LEU A 319 29.69 5.64 38.22
CA LEU A 319 29.05 6.11 36.98
C LEU A 319 29.81 7.30 36.37
N ARG A 320 30.23 7.18 35.10
CA ARG A 320 30.88 8.28 34.34
C ARG A 320 29.80 9.31 33.98
N ARG A 321 29.99 10.59 34.31
CA ARG A 321 29.03 11.67 34.00
C ARG A 321 29.03 11.95 32.47
N PRO A 322 27.93 11.73 31.74
CA PRO A 322 27.77 12.31 30.41
C PRO A 322 27.35 13.78 30.54
N PHE A 323 27.74 14.58 29.54
CA PHE A 323 27.49 16.01 29.47
C PHE A 323 25.98 16.30 29.56
N GLY A 324 25.57 17.03 30.60
CA GLY A 324 24.17 17.28 30.90
C GLY A 324 23.46 18.03 29.77
N ILE A 325 22.38 17.45 29.25
CA ILE A 325 21.43 18.12 28.36
C ILE A 325 20.13 18.28 29.15
N SER A 326 19.74 19.54 29.39
CA SER A 326 18.47 19.90 30.01
C SER A 326 17.41 19.98 28.92
N GLY A 327 16.45 19.05 28.92
CA GLY A 327 15.25 19.12 28.07
C GLY A 327 14.16 19.98 28.72
N PRO A 328 13.43 20.83 27.99
CA PRO A 328 12.48 21.78 28.56
C PRO A 328 11.10 21.13 28.82
N GLN A 329 10.80 20.85 30.08
CA GLN A 329 9.45 20.95 30.66
C GLN A 329 9.58 21.57 32.05
N PRO A 330 8.62 22.41 32.48
CA PRO A 330 8.80 23.23 33.66
C PRO A 330 8.92 22.33 34.90
N GLN A 331 10.08 22.43 35.55
CA GLN A 331 10.45 21.86 36.86
C GLN A 331 11.11 20.47 36.96
N LYS A 332 11.46 19.77 35.89
CA LYS A 332 12.27 18.53 36.03
C LYS A 332 13.39 18.46 35.00
N ASN A 333 14.62 18.54 35.49
CA ASN A 333 15.83 18.35 34.68
C ASN A 333 16.26 16.88 34.73
N TYR A 334 16.62 16.33 33.57
CA TYR A 334 16.93 14.92 33.39
C TYR A 334 18.45 14.70 33.23
N GLN A 335 18.98 13.62 33.79
CA GLN A 335 20.35 13.17 33.56
C GLN A 335 20.30 11.84 32.80
N VAL A 336 20.85 11.78 31.58
CA VAL A 336 20.74 10.62 30.67
C VAL A 336 22.07 9.88 30.61
N ASN A 337 22.13 8.63 31.07
CA ASN A 337 23.29 7.75 30.89
C ASN A 337 23.04 6.74 29.77
N TYR A 338 24.06 6.44 28.97
CA TYR A 338 24.03 5.40 27.93
C TYR A 338 24.82 4.18 28.42
N GLU A 339 24.15 3.04 28.59
CA GLU A 339 24.82 1.74 28.71
C GLU A 339 24.64 0.96 27.41
N HIS A 340 25.78 0.49 26.85
CA HIS A 340 25.81 -0.40 25.70
C HIS A 340 25.71 -1.83 26.21
N ILE A 341 24.65 -2.52 25.80
CA ILE A 341 24.52 -3.97 25.99
C ILE A 341 24.78 -4.60 24.63
N ASP A 342 25.94 -5.23 24.49
CA ASP A 342 26.24 -6.08 23.32
C ASP A 342 25.34 -7.33 23.42
N ILE A 343 24.57 -7.58 22.36
CA ILE A 343 23.68 -8.75 22.23
C ILE A 343 24.45 -9.91 21.59
#